data_AF-A0AAU9TCM8-F1
#
_entry.id   AF-A0AAU9TCM8-F1
#
_cell.length_a   1.000
_cell.length_b   1.000
_cell.length_c   1.000
_cell.angle_alpha   90.00
_cell.angle_beta   90.00
_cell.angle_gamma   90.00
#
_symmetry.space_group_name_H-M   'P 1'
#
loop_
_entity.id
_entity.type
_entity.pdbx_description
1 polymer ?
#
loop_
_entity_poly.entity_id
_entity_poly.type
_entity_poly.pdbx_seq_one_letter_code
_entity_poly.pdbx_strand_id
1 'polypeptide(L)'
;MCKAIISALLIPIFYSASEDVTSYPFKQCKLADRDCLDNLVNILKPLIFGEIPEIEVESSDPMFVEEIVGDISGFKYKNHNSTWVGYSNCVLSNMT
;
A
#
# COMPACT_ATOMS: atom_id res chain seq x y z
N MET A 1 -2.60 -5.06 -15.93
CA MET A 1 -1.84 -5.90 -14.97
C MET A 1 -1.03 -4.97 -14.08
N CYS A 2 -1.46 -4.77 -12.84
CA CYS A 2 -0.76 -3.97 -11.84
C CYS A 2 0.29 -4.85 -11.16
N LYS A 3 1.58 -4.53 -11.34
CA LYS A 3 2.70 -5.11 -10.59
C LYS A 3 3.30 -3.97 -9.77
N ALA A 4 3.07 -3.96 -8.45
CA ALA A 4 3.70 -3.01 -7.55
C ALA A 4 4.94 -3.68 -6.93
N ILE A 5 6.11 -3.07 -7.14
CA ILE A 5 7.38 -3.47 -6.51
C ILE A 5 7.52 -2.58 -5.27
N ILE A 6 7.33 -3.15 -4.08
CA ILE A 6 7.55 -2.44 -2.82
C ILE A 6 9.04 -2.56 -2.50
N SER A 7 9.83 -1.60 -2.97
CA SER A 7 11.26 -1.50 -2.64
C SER A 7 11.41 -1.17 -1.14
N ALA A 8 12.28 -1.91 -0.44
CA ALA A 8 12.57 -1.83 1.00
C ALA A 8 13.13 -0.48 1.53
N LEU A 9 12.98 0.61 0.77
CA LEU A 9 13.48 1.96 1.08
C LEU A 9 12.51 2.82 1.90
N LEU A 10 11.31 2.31 2.23
CA LEU A 10 10.33 3.01 3.10
C LEU A 10 10.50 2.72 4.60
N ILE A 11 11.65 2.16 5.01
CA ILE A 11 11.99 1.89 6.41
C ILE A 11 12.86 3.05 6.93
N PRO A 12 12.32 4.26 7.14
CA PRO A 12 12.65 4.93 8.40
C PRO A 12 11.55 5.91 8.88
N ILE A 13 10.33 5.46 9.19
CA ILE A 13 9.35 6.29 9.95
C ILE A 13 8.70 5.52 11.12
N PHE A 14 9.19 4.34 11.51
CA PHE A 14 8.70 3.62 12.70
C PHE A 14 9.59 3.84 13.93
N TYR A 15 9.92 5.09 14.25
CA TYR A 15 10.70 5.41 15.45
C TYR A 15 10.14 6.58 16.26
N SER A 16 8.82 6.62 16.49
CA SER A 16 8.24 7.30 17.66
C SER A 16 6.72 7.14 17.69
N ALA A 17 6.23 6.11 18.39
CA ALA A 17 4.98 6.10 19.15
C ALA A 17 4.83 4.71 19.79
N SER A 18 5.12 4.62 21.08
CA SER A 18 4.80 3.46 21.90
C SER A 18 3.36 3.59 22.38
N GLU A 19 2.41 3.05 21.63
CA GLU A 19 1.12 2.61 22.15
C GLU A 19 0.82 1.26 21.49
N ASP A 20 0.35 0.31 22.30
CA ASP A 20 0.09 -1.09 21.94
C ASP A 20 -0.61 -1.20 20.59
N VAL A 21 0.15 -1.52 19.54
CA VAL A 21 -0.39 -2.03 18.29
C VAL A 21 -0.99 -3.38 18.64
N THR A 22 -2.31 -3.35 18.83
CA THR A 22 -3.23 -4.48 18.86
C THR A 22 -2.61 -5.68 18.15
N SER A 23 -2.43 -6.78 18.89
CA SER A 23 -1.86 -8.01 18.34
C SER A 23 -2.82 -8.55 17.29
N TYR A 24 -2.71 -8.06 16.06
CA TYR A 24 -3.43 -8.64 14.95
C TYR A 24 -2.95 -10.10 14.83
N PRO A 25 -3.85 -11.07 14.69
CA PRO A 25 -3.53 -12.50 14.75
C PRO A 25 -2.90 -12.99 13.46
N PHE A 26 -1.92 -12.25 12.94
CA PHE A 26 -1.20 -12.64 11.74
C PHE A 26 0.01 -13.47 12.13
N LYS A 27 0.17 -14.59 11.43
CA LYS A 27 1.36 -15.42 11.54
C LYS A 27 2.57 -14.58 11.13
N GLN A 28 3.53 -14.43 12.04
CA GLN A 28 4.79 -13.77 11.74
C GLN A 28 5.57 -14.57 10.69
N CYS A 29 6.03 -13.88 9.64
CA CYS A 29 6.85 -14.45 8.59
C CYS A 29 8.32 -14.06 8.77
N LYS A 30 9.23 -14.99 8.47
CA LYS A 30 10.65 -14.64 8.34
C LYS A 30 10.82 -13.84 7.04
N LEU A 31 11.67 -12.80 7.05
CA LEU A 31 11.93 -11.98 5.86
C LEU A 31 12.45 -12.77 4.65
N ALA A 32 13.10 -13.92 4.88
CA ALA A 32 13.59 -14.78 3.81
C ALA A 32 12.54 -15.78 3.29
N ASP A 33 11.40 -15.92 3.97
CA ASP A 33 10.34 -16.88 3.64
C ASP A 33 9.30 -16.19 2.73
N ARG A 34 9.59 -16.22 1.42
CA ARG A 34 8.78 -15.55 0.39
C ARG A 34 7.34 -16.05 0.35
N ASP A 35 7.15 -17.37 0.45
CA ASP A 35 5.81 -17.97 0.41
C ASP A 35 4.98 -17.51 1.62
N CYS A 36 5.61 -17.38 2.80
CA CYS A 36 4.94 -16.81 3.96
C CYS A 36 4.57 -15.34 3.73
N LEU A 37 5.50 -14.51 3.25
CA LEU A 37 5.27 -13.07 3.01
C LEU A 37 4.16 -12.82 1.98
N ASP A 38 4.20 -13.53 0.85
CA ASP A 38 3.19 -13.40 -0.21
C ASP A 38 1.79 -13.78 0.31
N ASN A 39 1.69 -14.83 1.13
CA ASN A 39 0.42 -15.22 1.77
C ASN A 39 -0.05 -14.18 2.81
N LEU A 40 0.87 -13.71 3.66
CA LEU A 40 0.58 -12.70 4.68
C LEU A 40 0.04 -11.42 4.03
N VAL A 41 0.70 -10.92 2.99
CA VAL A 41 0.24 -9.68 2.37
C VAL A 41 -1.08 -9.86 1.61
N ASN A 42 -1.35 -11.02 1.01
CA ASN A 42 -2.68 -11.27 0.45
C ASN A 42 -3.79 -11.26 1.52
N ILE A 43 -3.51 -11.72 2.74
CA ILE A 43 -4.44 -11.62 3.88
C ILE A 43 -4.58 -10.16 4.33
N LEU A 44 -3.48 -9.39 4.31
CA LEU A 44 -3.46 -7.99 4.72
C LEU A 44 -4.04 -7.02 3.68
N LYS A 45 -4.22 -7.43 2.42
CA LYS A 45 -4.73 -6.54 1.36
C LYS A 45 -5.96 -5.70 1.75
N PRO A 46 -7.02 -6.26 2.37
CA PRO A 46 -8.17 -5.45 2.77
C PRO A 46 -7.80 -4.38 3.80
N LEU A 47 -6.83 -4.67 4.68
CA LEU A 47 -6.32 -3.73 5.68
C LEU A 47 -5.40 -2.67 5.03
N ILE A 48 -4.60 -3.05 4.04
CA ILE A 48 -3.66 -2.16 3.35
C ILE A 48 -4.40 -1.18 2.44
N PHE A 49 -5.45 -1.63 1.76
CA PHE A 49 -6.18 -0.81 0.78
C PHE A 49 -7.45 -0.18 1.33
N GLY A 50 -7.99 -0.71 2.43
CA GLY A 50 -9.16 -0.16 3.10
C GLY A 50 -8.82 1.01 4.02
N GLU A 51 -9.86 1.66 4.52
CA GLU A 51 -9.76 2.69 5.55
C GLU A 51 -9.58 2.04 6.94
N ILE A 52 -8.72 2.61 7.78
CA ILE A 52 -8.58 2.24 9.19
C ILE A 52 -8.77 3.51 10.03
N PRO A 53 -10.02 3.83 10.42
CA PRO A 53 -10.34 5.08 11.11
C PRO A 53 -9.59 5.27 12.42
N GLU A 54 -9.28 4.19 13.13
CA GLU A 54 -8.62 4.22 14.44
C GLU A 54 -7.21 4.78 14.42
N ILE A 55 -6.54 4.73 13.25
CA ILE A 55 -5.18 5.25 13.05
C ILE A 55 -5.12 6.26 11.90
N GLU A 56 -6.25 6.85 11.53
CA GLU A 56 -6.38 7.88 10.48
C GLU A 56 -5.79 7.45 9.12
N VAL A 57 -5.88 6.16 8.79
CA VAL A 57 -5.46 5.66 7.47
C VAL A 57 -6.60 5.77 6.48
N GLU A 58 -6.41 6.61 5.46
CA GLU A 58 -7.35 6.78 4.34
C GLU A 58 -7.34 5.57 3.40
N SER A 59 -8.49 5.33 2.76
CA SER A 59 -8.61 4.27 1.74
C SER A 59 -7.67 4.53 0.56
N SER A 60 -6.93 3.50 0.17
CA SER A 60 -6.14 3.49 -1.05
C SER A 60 -6.89 2.87 -2.24
N ASP A 61 -8.13 2.40 -2.06
CA ASP A 61 -9.03 1.96 -3.13
C ASP A 61 -10.51 2.01 -2.71
N PRO A 62 -11.32 2.96 -3.23
CA PRO A 62 -10.97 4.02 -4.16
C PRO A 62 -10.06 5.10 -3.51
N MET A 63 -9.02 5.53 -4.22
CA MET A 63 -8.13 6.61 -3.80
C MET A 63 -8.50 7.91 -4.52
N PHE A 64 -8.79 8.97 -3.76
CA PHE A 64 -9.01 10.30 -4.33
C PHE A 64 -7.69 11.07 -4.46
N VAL A 65 -7.48 11.69 -5.62
CA VAL A 65 -6.32 12.53 -5.91
C VAL A 65 -6.81 13.86 -6.45
N GLU A 66 -6.56 14.93 -5.71
CA GLU A 66 -7.00 16.28 -6.07
C GLU A 66 -6.35 16.76 -7.37
N GLU A 67 -5.06 16.49 -7.55
CA GLU A 67 -4.31 16.94 -8.73
C GLU A 67 -3.21 15.94 -9.12
N ILE A 68 -3.12 15.65 -10.42
CA ILE A 68 -2.02 14.90 -11.03
C ILE A 68 -1.43 15.76 -12.13
N VAL A 69 -0.15 16.12 -11.99
CA VAL A 69 0.61 16.86 -13.00
C VAL A 69 1.66 15.93 -13.61
N GLY A 70 1.75 15.89 -14.93
CA GLY A 70 2.79 15.13 -15.61
C GLY A 70 3.30 15.80 -16.88
N ASP A 71 4.52 15.40 -17.25
CA ASP A 71 5.19 15.78 -18.50
C ASP A 71 5.74 14.50 -19.13
N ILE A 72 5.19 14.11 -20.28
CA ILE A 72 5.64 12.94 -21.03
C ILE A 72 6.13 13.42 -22.39
N SER A 73 7.45 13.46 -22.56
CA SER A 73 8.11 13.86 -23.81
C SER A 73 7.67 15.25 -24.32
N GLY A 74 7.47 16.21 -23.41
CA GLY A 74 7.03 17.57 -23.74
C GLY A 74 5.51 17.74 -23.81
N PHE A 75 4.74 16.66 -23.66
CA PHE A 75 3.30 16.73 -23.47
C PHE A 75 2.99 16.94 -21.98
N LYS A 76 2.56 18.16 -21.64
CA LYS A 76 2.13 18.53 -20.28
C LYS A 76 0.65 18.23 -20.09
N TYR A 77 0.31 17.50 -19.02
CA TYR A 77 -1.07 17.25 -18.64
C TYR A 77 -1.30 17.54 -17.17
N LYS A 78 -2.54 17.91 -16.86
CA LYS A 78 -3.03 18.17 -15.51
C LYS A 78 -4.42 17.54 -15.39
N ASN A 79 -4.57 16.58 -14.48
CA ASN A 79 -5.85 16.00 -14.12
C ASN A 79 -6.23 16.50 -12.72
N HIS A 80 -7.51 16.81 -12.53
CA HIS A 80 -8.04 17.25 -11.25
C HIS A 80 -9.14 16.30 -10.77
N ASN A 81 -9.34 16.22 -9.46
CA ASN A 81 -10.44 15.51 -8.81
C ASN A 81 -10.61 14.08 -9.35
N SER A 82 -9.49 13.35 -9.42
CA SER A 82 -9.44 12.01 -9.98
C SER A 82 -9.67 10.98 -8.89
N THR A 83 -10.46 9.95 -9.19
CA THR A 83 -10.60 8.78 -8.34
C THR A 83 -9.93 7.59 -9.01
N TRP A 84 -8.97 6.99 -8.34
CA TRP A 84 -8.25 5.81 -8.79
C TRP A 84 -8.84 4.58 -8.12
N VAL A 85 -9.14 3.55 -8.91
CA VAL A 85 -9.78 2.32 -8.43
C VAL A 85 -9.03 1.08 -8.89
N GLY A 86 -9.16 0.00 -8.14
CA GLY A 86 -8.69 -1.33 -8.52
C GLY A 86 -7.31 -1.72 -7.98
N TYR A 87 -6.74 -0.95 -7.05
CA TYR A 87 -5.52 -1.34 -6.32
C TYR A 87 -5.72 -2.59 -5.46
N SER A 88 -6.89 -2.77 -4.87
CA SER A 88 -7.31 -3.98 -4.16
C SER A 88 -7.26 -5.23 -5.05
N ASN A 89 -7.41 -5.07 -6.36
CA ASN A 89 -7.34 -6.14 -7.36
C ASN A 89 -5.90 -6.42 -7.84
N CYS A 90 -4.89 -5.67 -7.40
CA CYS A 90 -3.50 -5.91 -7.79
C CYS A 90 -3.02 -7.26 -7.22
N VAL A 91 -2.38 -8.07 -8.06
CA VAL A 91 -1.65 -9.25 -7.58
C VAL A 91 -0.30 -8.77 -7.10
N LEU A 92 -0.11 -8.82 -5.78
CA LEU A 92 1.16 -8.50 -5.17
C LEU A 92 2.08 -9.70 -5.40
N SER A 93 3.26 -9.43 -5.95
CA SER A 93 4.22 -10.46 -6.32
C SER A 93 5.64 -9.94 -6.11
N ASN A 94 6.55 -10.84 -5.75
CA ASN A 94 7.98 -10.57 -5.61
C ASN A 94 8.30 -9.54 -4.50
N MET A 95 7.89 -9.86 -3.26
CA MET A 95 8.23 -9.10 -2.06
C MET A 95 9.65 -9.44 -1.60
N THR A 96 10.63 -8.77 -2.18
CA THR A 96 12.06 -8.92 -1.86
C THR A 96 12.75 -7.57 -1.86
#